data_AF-A0A8J2NAU2-F1
#
_entry.id   AF-A0A8J2NAU2-F1
#
_cell.length_a   1.000
_cell.length_b   1.000
_cell.length_c   1.000
_cell.angle_alpha   90.00
_cell.angle_beta   90.00
_cell.angle_gamma   90.00
#
_symmetry.space_group_name_H-M   'P 1'
#
loop_
_entity.id
_entity.type
_entity.pdbx_description
1 polymer ?
#
loop_
_entity_poly.entity_id
_entity_poly.type
_entity_poly.pdbx_seq_one_letter_code
_entity_poly.pdbx_strand_id
1 'polypeptide(L)'
;MKPFIALTALFSLTTSSQIPLRENEQAPLSKPALPPLHGHLPIMSSDNPSIQPSVALGDILGSNRGLTSFSSFARMQPSVDTRLSDLSTNTTVLAPLNSAVDALPRKPWEQPADYNAFGADAYEGNGGQDRARENMRRFVEAHLVPASPWEKEEKIKTLGGKEVWWVEKDGRKVIMPDEVEVERVASQVGNGELWILKGVINYA
;
A
#
# COMPACT_ATOMS: atom_id res chain seq x y z
N MET A 1 65.79 21.29 -32.38
CA MET A 1 66.63 21.20 -31.17
C MET A 1 66.44 19.77 -30.60
N LYS A 2 67.53 19.01 -30.40
CA LYS A 2 67.58 17.69 -29.70
C LYS A 2 67.44 17.90 -28.17
N PRO A 3 67.34 16.90 -27.25
CA PRO A 3 67.46 15.41 -27.35
C PRO A 3 66.33 14.60 -26.63
N PHE A 4 66.09 13.30 -26.92
CA PHE A 4 66.57 12.05 -26.24
C PHE A 4 66.40 12.03 -24.69
N ILE A 5 65.91 10.97 -24.01
CA ILE A 5 66.53 9.64 -23.71
C ILE A 5 65.40 8.77 -23.03
N ALA A 6 65.04 7.55 -23.46
CA ALA A 6 65.65 6.21 -23.22
C ALA A 6 65.44 5.68 -21.76
N LEU A 7 65.35 4.39 -21.41
CA LEU A 7 65.29 3.09 -22.09
C LEU A 7 65.04 2.00 -21.01
N THR A 8 64.42 0.89 -21.40
CA THR A 8 64.62 -0.51 -20.93
C THR A 8 64.46 -0.91 -19.46
N ALA A 9 63.57 -1.89 -19.29
CA ALA A 9 63.61 -2.94 -18.28
C ALA A 9 64.66 -4.02 -18.61
N LEU A 10 65.17 -4.69 -17.57
CA LEU A 10 65.39 -6.15 -17.44
C LEU A 10 66.22 -6.41 -16.17
N PHE A 11 65.89 -7.47 -15.41
CA PHE A 11 66.79 -8.60 -15.09
C PHE A 11 66.13 -9.55 -14.08
N SER A 12 66.39 -10.83 -14.26
CA SER A 12 65.79 -11.96 -13.56
C SER A 12 66.79 -12.69 -12.65
N LEU A 13 66.23 -13.55 -11.77
CA LEU A 13 66.74 -14.85 -11.24
C LEU A 13 67.47 -14.94 -9.86
N THR A 14 66.84 -15.76 -8.99
CA THR A 14 67.34 -16.82 -8.06
C THR A 14 68.35 -16.51 -6.95
N THR A 15 68.09 -16.91 -5.70
CA THR A 15 68.38 -18.25 -5.14
C THR A 15 68.03 -18.37 -3.64
N SER A 16 67.92 -19.62 -3.18
CA SER A 16 67.48 -20.16 -1.88
C SER A 16 68.39 -19.87 -0.66
N SER A 17 67.80 -19.80 0.55
CA SER A 17 68.35 -20.36 1.81
C SER A 17 67.28 -20.47 2.91
N GLN A 18 67.15 -21.65 3.50
CA GLN A 18 66.26 -22.04 4.63
C GLN A 18 66.84 -21.69 6.02
N ILE A 19 65.98 -21.81 7.06
CA ILE A 19 66.20 -22.23 8.49
C ILE A 19 65.61 -21.20 9.50
N PRO A 20 64.92 -21.60 10.61
CA PRO A 20 64.05 -22.76 10.88
C PRO A 20 62.69 -22.38 11.53
N LEU A 21 61.82 -23.40 11.68
CA LEU A 21 60.59 -23.40 12.46
C LEU A 21 60.85 -23.14 13.97
N ARG A 22 60.08 -22.23 14.57
CA ARG A 22 59.79 -22.24 16.02
C ARG A 22 58.28 -22.26 16.19
N GLU A 23 57.80 -23.45 16.51
CA GLU A 23 56.44 -23.77 16.90
C GLU A 23 56.16 -23.08 18.24
N ASN A 24 55.14 -22.23 18.27
CA ASN A 24 54.57 -21.73 19.52
C ASN A 24 53.05 -21.76 19.38
N GLU A 25 52.46 -22.76 20.03
CA GLU A 25 51.03 -22.90 20.25
C GLU A 25 50.44 -21.58 20.79
N GLN A 26 49.53 -20.97 20.02
CA GLN A 26 48.51 -20.10 20.59
C GLN A 26 47.16 -20.42 19.93
N ALA A 27 46.20 -20.73 20.81
CA ALA A 27 44.89 -21.33 20.60
C ALA A 27 44.02 -20.66 19.51
N PRO A 28 43.07 -21.41 18.91
CA PRO A 28 42.16 -20.87 17.91
C PRO A 28 41.34 -19.71 18.48
N LEU A 29 41.31 -18.62 17.72
CA LEU A 29 40.49 -17.44 17.94
C LEU A 29 39.03 -17.85 18.12
N SER A 30 38.55 -17.84 19.36
CA SER A 30 37.15 -18.09 19.72
C SER A 30 36.25 -17.12 18.97
N LYS A 31 35.42 -17.66 18.06
CA LYS A 31 34.33 -16.91 17.43
C LYS A 31 33.42 -16.35 18.53
N PRO A 32 33.05 -15.06 18.52
CA PRO A 32 32.02 -14.57 19.44
C PRO A 32 30.74 -15.35 19.18
N ALA A 33 30.25 -16.06 20.20
CA ALA A 33 28.95 -16.69 20.16
C ALA A 33 27.88 -15.60 20.05
N LEU A 34 27.17 -15.55 18.92
CA LEU A 34 25.94 -14.78 18.80
C LEU A 34 24.95 -15.30 19.86
N PRO A 35 24.31 -14.42 20.67
CA PRO A 35 23.24 -14.86 21.54
C PRO A 35 22.09 -15.43 20.69
N PRO A 36 21.40 -16.50 21.13
CA PRO A 36 20.26 -17.02 20.40
C PRO A 36 19.18 -15.94 20.34
N LEU A 37 18.86 -15.51 19.12
CA LEU A 37 17.77 -14.61 18.83
C LEU A 37 16.47 -15.32 19.25
N HIS A 38 16.05 -15.10 20.50
CA HIS A 38 14.73 -15.52 20.95
C HIS A 38 13.71 -14.79 20.09
N GLY A 39 13.13 -15.54 19.16
CA GLY A 39 12.12 -15.07 18.22
C GLY A 39 10.98 -14.36 18.95
N HIS A 40 10.99 -13.04 18.86
CA HIS A 40 9.82 -12.20 19.06
C HIS A 40 9.77 -11.19 17.91
N LEU A 41 9.77 -11.70 16.69
CA LEU A 41 8.97 -11.03 15.68
C LEU A 41 7.53 -11.41 16.02
N PRO A 42 6.61 -10.46 16.28
CA PRO A 42 5.21 -10.83 16.34
C PRO A 42 4.85 -11.37 14.96
N ILE A 43 4.70 -12.69 14.88
CA ILE A 43 4.00 -13.34 13.77
C ILE A 43 2.56 -12.84 13.93
N MET A 44 2.22 -11.77 13.23
CA MET A 44 0.83 -11.33 13.10
C MET A 44 0.12 -12.28 12.13
N SER A 45 -0.06 -13.53 12.56
CA SER A 45 -1.11 -14.39 12.06
C SER A 45 -2.30 -14.18 12.99
N SER A 46 -3.22 -13.30 12.59
CA SER A 46 -4.46 -13.12 13.31
C SER A 46 -5.52 -12.83 12.26
N ASP A 47 -6.25 -13.87 11.85
CA ASP A 47 -7.49 -13.77 11.07
C ASP A 47 -8.64 -13.11 11.87
N ASN A 48 -8.35 -12.54 13.05
CA ASN A 48 -9.28 -11.74 13.84
C ASN A 48 -8.97 -10.25 13.67
N PRO A 49 -9.99 -9.40 13.45
CA PRO A 49 -9.79 -7.95 13.37
C PRO A 49 -9.14 -7.45 14.66
N SER A 50 -7.96 -6.83 14.55
CA SER A 50 -7.31 -6.18 15.68
C SER A 50 -8.06 -4.90 16.02
N ILE A 51 -8.51 -4.76 17.27
CA ILE A 51 -9.11 -3.52 17.78
C ILE A 51 -7.97 -2.61 18.22
N GLN A 52 -7.76 -1.48 17.54
CA GLN A 52 -6.67 -0.53 17.83
C GLN A 52 -7.24 0.90 17.97
N PRO A 53 -7.75 1.28 19.16
CA PRO A 53 -8.53 2.50 19.34
C PRO A 53 -7.73 3.80 19.23
N SER A 54 -6.40 3.75 19.29
CA SER A 54 -5.53 4.93 19.19
C SER A 54 -4.91 5.14 17.82
N VAL A 55 -5.20 4.28 16.84
CA VAL A 55 -4.62 4.34 15.49
C VAL A 55 -5.69 4.83 14.52
N ALA A 56 -5.33 5.80 13.67
CA ALA A 56 -6.22 6.35 12.67
C ALA A 56 -6.33 5.43 11.44
N LEU A 57 -7.47 5.47 10.75
CA LEU A 57 -7.70 4.73 9.50
C LEU A 57 -6.61 5.00 8.45
N GLY A 58 -6.13 6.24 8.34
CA GLY A 58 -5.10 6.64 7.36
C GLY A 58 -3.75 5.92 7.53
N ASP A 59 -3.38 5.60 8.77
CA ASP A 59 -2.14 4.88 9.09
C ASP A 59 -2.24 3.41 8.71
N ILE A 60 -3.34 2.77 9.10
CA ILE A 60 -3.59 1.34 8.84
C ILE A 60 -3.76 1.08 7.36
N LEU A 61 -4.49 1.95 6.65
CA LEU A 61 -4.67 1.86 5.20
C LEU A 61 -3.33 1.87 4.45
N GLY A 62 -2.37 2.70 4.88
CA GLY A 62 -1.04 2.78 4.27
C GLY A 62 -0.13 1.58 4.57
N SER A 63 -0.36 0.88 5.67
CA SER A 63 0.45 -0.28 6.09
C SER A 63 0.11 -1.58 5.33
N ASN A 64 -1.07 -1.66 4.72
CA ASN A 64 -1.55 -2.86 4.06
C ASN A 64 -1.06 -2.92 2.60
N ARG A 65 -0.16 -3.87 2.30
CA ARG A 65 0.42 -4.05 0.94
C ARG A 65 -0.61 -4.36 -0.14
N GLY A 66 -1.76 -4.93 0.22
CA GLY A 66 -2.84 -5.23 -0.73
C GLY A 66 -3.69 -4.01 -1.11
N LEU A 67 -3.51 -2.87 -0.44
CA LEU A 67 -4.34 -1.67 -0.58
C LEU A 67 -3.55 -0.44 -1.04
N THR A 68 -2.30 -0.62 -1.49
CA THR A 68 -1.38 0.50 -1.81
C THR A 68 -1.94 1.44 -2.87
N SER A 69 -2.66 0.94 -3.88
CA SER A 69 -3.25 1.78 -4.91
C SER A 69 -4.32 2.69 -4.31
N PHE A 70 -5.27 2.12 -3.57
CA PHE A 70 -6.35 2.89 -2.95
C PHE A 70 -5.82 3.85 -1.86
N SER A 71 -4.84 3.44 -1.07
CA SER A 71 -4.25 4.28 -0.02
C SER A 71 -3.54 5.50 -0.59
N SER A 72 -2.83 5.36 -1.71
CA SER A 72 -2.25 6.49 -2.44
C SER A 72 -3.32 7.45 -2.95
N PHE A 73 -4.41 6.93 -3.53
CA PHE A 73 -5.51 7.78 -4.03
C PHE A 73 -6.20 8.56 -2.91
N ALA A 74 -6.47 7.91 -1.78
CA ALA A 74 -7.10 8.55 -0.63
C ALA A 74 -6.25 9.71 -0.07
N ARG A 75 -4.93 9.52 0.06
CA ARG A 75 -3.99 10.54 0.54
C ARG A 75 -3.84 11.73 -0.40
N MET A 76 -4.03 11.52 -1.70
CA MET A 76 -4.00 12.60 -2.68
C MET A 76 -5.22 13.53 -2.60
N GLN A 77 -6.27 13.15 -1.86
CA GLN A 77 -7.46 13.95 -1.67
C GLN A 77 -7.50 14.60 -0.27
N PRO A 78 -7.26 15.91 -0.13
CA PRO A 78 -7.09 16.56 1.17
C PRO A 78 -8.27 16.37 2.14
N SER A 79 -9.51 16.42 1.64
CA SER A 79 -10.70 16.22 2.46
C SER A 79 -10.81 14.80 3.01
N VAL A 80 -10.40 13.81 2.22
CA VAL A 80 -10.41 12.40 2.61
C VAL A 80 -9.28 12.12 3.59
N ASP A 81 -8.07 12.57 3.28
CA ASP A 81 -6.90 12.39 4.14
C ASP A 81 -7.12 12.97 5.54
N THR A 82 -7.70 14.18 5.61
CA THR A 82 -8.10 14.80 6.88
C THR A 82 -9.12 13.96 7.63
N ARG A 83 -10.16 13.47 6.94
CA ARG A 83 -11.21 12.64 7.56
C ARG A 83 -10.69 11.31 8.10
N LEU A 84 -9.82 10.64 7.36
CA LEU A 84 -9.25 9.35 7.75
C LEU A 84 -8.24 9.48 8.91
N SER A 85 -7.70 10.69 9.12
CA SER A 85 -6.79 11.01 10.21
C SER A 85 -7.52 11.55 11.47
N ASP A 86 -8.75 12.02 11.31
CA ASP A 86 -9.56 12.55 12.41
C ASP A 86 -10.20 11.42 13.22
N LEU A 87 -9.75 11.30 14.48
CA LEU A 87 -10.23 10.29 15.42
C LEU A 87 -11.68 10.49 15.86
N SER A 88 -12.26 11.68 15.65
CA SER A 88 -13.64 12.00 16.02
C SER A 88 -14.68 11.69 14.93
N THR A 89 -14.22 11.36 13.72
CA THR A 89 -15.10 11.15 12.55
C THR A 89 -15.20 9.67 12.17
N ASN A 90 -16.29 9.02 12.60
CA ASN A 90 -16.55 7.61 12.30
C ASN A 90 -16.71 7.34 10.80
N THR A 91 -15.96 6.35 10.30
CA THR A 91 -15.90 6.00 8.89
C THR A 91 -15.73 4.50 8.69
N THR A 92 -16.55 3.90 7.84
CA THR A 92 -16.26 2.57 7.28
C THR A 92 -15.61 2.75 5.92
N VAL A 93 -14.35 2.31 5.81
CA VAL A 93 -13.57 2.35 4.57
C VAL A 93 -13.75 1.04 3.83
N LEU A 94 -14.35 1.12 2.64
CA LEU A 94 -14.53 0.00 1.72
C LEU A 94 -13.33 -0.06 0.76
N ALA A 95 -12.19 -0.57 1.22
CA ALA A 95 -10.94 -0.51 0.47
C ALA A 95 -10.85 -1.65 -0.57
N PRO A 96 -10.86 -1.37 -1.89
CA PRO A 96 -10.63 -2.38 -2.90
C PRO A 96 -9.17 -2.88 -2.87
N LEU A 97 -8.98 -4.18 -3.08
CA LEU A 97 -7.67 -4.74 -3.34
C LEU A 97 -7.01 -4.10 -4.57
N ASN A 98 -5.68 -4.05 -4.58
CA ASN A 98 -4.91 -3.64 -5.76
C ASN A 98 -5.35 -4.42 -7.01
N SER A 99 -5.55 -5.73 -6.89
CA SER A 99 -6.03 -6.58 -7.99
C SER A 99 -7.43 -6.17 -8.49
N ALA A 100 -8.30 -5.69 -7.61
CA ALA A 100 -9.62 -5.19 -7.99
C ALA A 100 -9.53 -3.85 -8.73
N VAL A 101 -8.62 -2.96 -8.31
CA VAL A 101 -8.33 -1.70 -9.00
C VAL A 101 -7.71 -1.96 -10.38
N ASP A 102 -6.77 -2.88 -10.47
CA ASP A 102 -6.08 -3.23 -11.72
C ASP A 102 -7.00 -3.93 -12.73
N ALA A 103 -8.03 -4.63 -12.25
CA ALA A 103 -9.04 -5.29 -13.07
C ALA A 103 -10.10 -4.34 -13.65
N LEU A 104 -10.07 -3.04 -13.30
CA LEU A 104 -11.01 -2.08 -13.84
C LEU A 104 -10.86 -1.95 -15.37
N PRO A 105 -11.98 -1.82 -16.11
CA PRO A 105 -11.93 -1.68 -17.58
C PRO A 105 -11.33 -0.34 -18.03
N ARG A 106 -11.22 0.64 -17.12
CA ARG A 106 -10.66 1.97 -17.34
C ARG A 106 -9.95 2.44 -16.09
N LYS A 107 -9.11 3.47 -16.21
CA LYS A 107 -8.45 4.04 -15.02
C LYS A 107 -9.46 4.78 -14.13
N PRO A 108 -9.27 4.80 -12.80
CA PRO A 108 -10.16 5.53 -11.88
C PRO A 108 -10.31 7.02 -12.16
N TRP A 109 -9.29 7.64 -12.74
CA TRP A 109 -9.29 9.06 -13.11
C TRP A 109 -9.92 9.36 -14.48
N GLU A 110 -10.26 8.32 -15.25
CA GLU A 110 -10.86 8.47 -16.58
C GLU A 110 -12.37 8.29 -16.51
N GLN A 111 -13.14 9.08 -17.24
CA GLN A 111 -14.59 8.94 -17.39
C GLN A 111 -14.96 8.94 -18.88
N PRO A 112 -15.85 8.03 -19.33
CA PRO A 112 -16.28 7.99 -20.72
C PRO A 112 -16.91 9.31 -21.20
N ALA A 113 -17.63 10.01 -20.33
CA ALA A 113 -18.24 11.30 -20.65
C ALA A 113 -17.20 12.39 -20.99
N ASP A 114 -16.01 12.34 -20.39
CA ASP A 114 -14.94 13.29 -20.67
C ASP A 114 -14.37 13.09 -22.08
N TYR A 115 -14.21 11.85 -22.54
CA TYR A 115 -13.80 11.58 -23.93
C TYR A 115 -14.86 12.01 -24.94
N ASN A 116 -16.15 11.86 -24.60
CA ASN A 116 -17.24 12.32 -25.46
C ASN A 116 -17.26 13.86 -25.59
N ALA A 117 -16.90 14.58 -24.52
CA ALA A 117 -16.94 16.03 -24.50
C ALA A 117 -15.64 16.70 -25.03
N PHE A 118 -14.47 16.09 -24.78
CA PHE A 118 -13.16 16.71 -25.02
C PHE A 118 -12.27 15.93 -26.00
N GLY A 119 -12.71 14.77 -26.49
CA GLY A 119 -11.95 13.95 -27.43
C GLY A 119 -10.83 13.15 -26.74
N ALA A 120 -9.86 12.67 -27.54
CA ALA A 120 -8.76 11.84 -27.04
C ALA A 120 -7.88 12.56 -26.00
N ASP A 121 -7.77 13.89 -26.11
CA ASP A 121 -6.92 14.73 -25.26
C ASP A 121 -7.66 15.16 -23.97
N ALA A 122 -8.70 14.42 -23.59
CA ALA A 122 -9.52 14.68 -22.41
C ALA A 122 -8.72 14.72 -21.08
N TYR A 123 -7.46 14.31 -21.03
CA TYR A 123 -6.67 14.44 -19.80
C TYR A 123 -5.36 15.21 -20.00
N GLU A 124 -5.24 15.92 -21.12
CA GLU A 124 -4.08 16.77 -21.39
C GLU A 124 -4.23 18.18 -20.81
N GLY A 125 -3.09 18.78 -20.46
CA GLY A 125 -3.01 20.12 -19.87
C GLY A 125 -3.68 20.27 -18.51
N ASN A 126 -3.73 21.50 -18.00
CA ASN A 126 -4.25 21.78 -16.65
C ASN A 126 -5.73 21.38 -16.51
N GLY A 127 -6.56 21.64 -17.52
CA GLY A 127 -7.98 21.28 -17.49
C GLY A 127 -8.21 19.76 -17.52
N GLY A 128 -7.32 18.99 -18.14
CA GLY A 128 -7.32 17.54 -18.05
C GLY A 128 -6.94 17.04 -16.66
N GLN A 129 -5.88 17.62 -16.07
CA GLN A 129 -5.43 17.26 -14.71
C GLN A 129 -6.50 17.53 -13.65
N ASP A 130 -7.24 18.64 -13.75
CA ASP A 130 -8.31 18.96 -12.81
C ASP A 130 -9.48 17.98 -12.92
N ARG A 131 -9.85 17.55 -14.13
CA ARG A 131 -10.87 16.51 -14.35
C ARG A 131 -10.42 15.16 -13.80
N ALA A 132 -9.18 14.76 -14.07
CA ALA A 132 -8.61 13.53 -13.51
C ALA A 132 -8.65 13.54 -11.97
N ARG A 133 -8.32 14.67 -11.35
CA ARG A 133 -8.38 14.86 -9.88
C ARG A 133 -9.80 14.75 -9.34
N GLU A 134 -10.77 15.37 -9.99
CA GLU A 134 -12.18 15.28 -9.61
C GLU A 134 -12.73 13.85 -9.76
N ASN A 135 -12.36 13.15 -10.83
CA ASN A 135 -12.72 11.76 -11.06
C ASN A 135 -12.15 10.85 -9.97
N MET A 136 -10.89 11.08 -9.60
CA MET A 136 -10.25 10.36 -8.50
C MET A 136 -10.94 10.63 -7.16
N ARG A 137 -11.33 11.89 -6.90
CA ARG A 137 -12.10 12.24 -5.68
C ARG A 137 -13.39 11.43 -5.62
N ARG A 138 -14.17 11.39 -6.70
CA ARG A 138 -15.43 10.61 -6.77
C ARG A 138 -15.18 9.12 -6.55
N PHE A 139 -14.13 8.58 -7.15
CA PHE A 139 -13.72 7.20 -6.94
C PHE A 139 -13.49 6.92 -5.46
N VAL A 140 -12.65 7.71 -4.79
CA VAL A 140 -12.32 7.51 -3.36
C VAL A 140 -13.56 7.68 -2.49
N GLU A 141 -14.33 8.74 -2.68
CA GLU A 141 -15.51 9.04 -1.86
C GLU A 141 -16.62 8.00 -2.01
N ALA A 142 -16.74 7.33 -3.17
CA ALA A 142 -17.65 6.20 -3.35
C ALA A 142 -17.32 4.99 -2.46
N HIS A 143 -16.11 4.92 -1.92
CA HIS A 143 -15.64 3.85 -1.04
C HIS A 143 -15.63 4.25 0.44
N LEU A 144 -16.20 5.39 0.80
CA LEU A 144 -16.25 5.87 2.17
C LEU A 144 -17.69 5.96 2.65
N VAL A 145 -18.04 5.14 3.63
CA VAL A 145 -19.34 5.17 4.29
C VAL A 145 -19.21 6.01 5.58
N PRO A 146 -20.01 7.06 5.76
CA PRO A 146 -19.90 7.97 6.89
C PRO A 146 -20.55 7.43 8.18
N ALA A 147 -20.40 6.13 8.45
CA ALA A 147 -20.90 5.47 9.64
C ALA A 147 -19.95 4.34 10.06
N SER A 148 -19.83 4.15 11.37
CA SER A 148 -19.16 3.01 11.98
C SER A 148 -19.59 2.92 13.46
N PRO A 149 -19.90 1.72 13.99
CA PRO A 149 -20.07 0.47 13.26
C PRO A 149 -21.22 0.55 12.24
N TRP A 150 -21.13 -0.19 11.14
CA TRP A 150 -22.16 -0.17 10.09
C TRP A 150 -23.07 -1.41 10.15
N GLU A 151 -24.37 -1.20 10.42
CA GLU A 151 -25.31 -2.30 10.66
C GLU A 151 -25.72 -3.04 9.38
N LYS A 152 -26.09 -4.32 9.52
CA LYS A 152 -26.54 -5.17 8.40
C LYS A 152 -27.81 -4.60 7.80
N GLU A 153 -27.88 -4.59 6.46
CA GLU A 153 -29.03 -4.06 5.69
C GLU A 153 -29.31 -2.56 5.89
N GLU A 154 -28.49 -1.85 6.68
CA GLU A 154 -28.57 -0.41 6.85
C GLU A 154 -28.09 0.29 5.58
N LYS A 155 -28.98 1.07 4.98
CA LYS A 155 -28.70 1.84 3.77
C LYS A 155 -28.12 3.19 4.11
N ILE A 156 -26.91 3.44 3.63
CA ILE A 156 -26.19 4.68 3.88
C ILE A 156 -25.65 5.23 2.57
N LYS A 157 -25.70 6.55 2.40
CA LYS A 157 -25.02 7.21 1.28
C LYS A 157 -23.53 7.33 1.59
N THR A 158 -22.71 6.86 0.66
CA THR A 158 -21.27 7.11 0.67
C THR A 158 -21.00 8.61 0.56
N LEU A 159 -19.77 9.04 0.83
CA LEU A 159 -19.39 10.43 0.60
C LEU A 159 -19.55 10.84 -0.87
N GLY A 160 -19.46 9.88 -1.79
CA GLY A 160 -19.74 10.07 -3.23
C GLY A 160 -21.24 10.16 -3.57
N GLY A 161 -22.12 10.09 -2.56
CA GLY A 161 -23.57 10.24 -2.70
C GLY A 161 -24.33 8.96 -3.07
N LYS A 162 -23.62 7.85 -3.32
CA LYS A 162 -24.22 6.57 -3.69
C LYS A 162 -24.76 5.83 -2.47
N GLU A 163 -26.00 5.37 -2.53
CA GLU A 163 -26.57 4.52 -1.48
C GLU A 163 -26.00 3.10 -1.57
N VAL A 164 -25.46 2.61 -0.45
CA VAL A 164 -24.93 1.25 -0.29
C VAL A 164 -25.46 0.63 1.00
N TRP A 165 -25.55 -0.70 1.03
CA TRP A 165 -25.85 -1.51 2.22
C TRP A 165 -25.09 -2.81 2.08
N TRP A 166 -24.85 -3.51 3.20
CA TRP A 166 -24.26 -4.84 3.13
C TRP A 166 -25.29 -5.89 3.57
N VAL A 167 -25.21 -7.04 2.91
CA VAL A 167 -25.99 -8.24 3.23
C VAL A 167 -25.03 -9.40 3.45
N GLU A 168 -25.55 -10.48 3.98
CA GLU A 168 -24.82 -11.74 4.09
C GLU A 168 -25.37 -12.72 3.06
N LYS A 169 -24.53 -13.16 2.13
CA LYS A 169 -24.86 -14.17 1.12
C LYS A 169 -23.82 -15.28 1.25
N ASP A 170 -24.28 -16.52 1.39
CA ASP A 170 -23.42 -17.71 1.51
C ASP A 170 -22.32 -17.58 2.60
N GLY A 171 -22.67 -16.99 3.75
CA GLY A 171 -21.74 -16.76 4.86
C GLY A 171 -20.68 -15.67 4.61
N ARG A 172 -20.81 -14.90 3.52
CA ARG A 172 -19.92 -13.80 3.16
C ARG A 172 -20.66 -12.47 3.16
N LYS A 173 -19.99 -11.41 3.62
CA LYS A 173 -20.51 -10.04 3.51
C LYS A 173 -20.40 -9.57 2.06
N VAL A 174 -21.48 -9.02 1.53
CA VAL A 174 -21.56 -8.51 0.15
C VAL A 174 -22.13 -7.10 0.19
N ILE A 175 -21.44 -6.16 -0.45
CA ILE A 175 -21.87 -4.78 -0.60
C ILE A 175 -22.81 -4.66 -1.79
N MET A 176 -23.99 -4.12 -1.54
CA MET A 176 -25.04 -3.85 -2.51
C MET A 176 -25.06 -2.35 -2.84
N PRO A 177 -25.55 -1.95 -4.04
CA PRO A 177 -26.18 -2.79 -5.06
C PRO A 177 -25.20 -3.52 -6.00
N ASP A 178 -23.90 -3.23 -5.93
CA ASP A 178 -22.92 -3.70 -6.92
C ASP A 178 -22.49 -5.17 -6.75
N GLU A 179 -23.01 -5.86 -5.73
CA GLU A 179 -22.68 -7.25 -5.38
C GLU A 179 -21.18 -7.50 -5.15
N VAL A 180 -20.49 -6.54 -4.51
CA VAL A 180 -19.05 -6.64 -4.25
C VAL A 180 -18.79 -7.43 -2.96
N GLU A 181 -18.07 -8.54 -3.08
CA GLU A 181 -17.68 -9.36 -1.93
C GLU A 181 -16.64 -8.65 -1.04
N VAL A 182 -16.90 -8.65 0.27
CA VAL A 182 -15.93 -8.27 1.29
C VAL A 182 -15.03 -9.48 1.54
N GLU A 183 -13.74 -9.35 1.26
CA GLU A 183 -12.74 -10.39 1.55
C GLU A 183 -12.63 -10.60 3.06
N ARG A 184 -12.48 -9.51 3.82
CA ARG A 184 -12.43 -9.52 5.28
C ARG A 184 -12.65 -8.12 5.86
N VAL A 185 -13.08 -8.06 7.11
CA VAL A 185 -12.99 -6.84 7.94
C VAL A 185 -11.63 -6.86 8.61
N ALA A 186 -10.72 -6.00 8.17
CA ALA A 186 -9.31 -6.07 8.53
C ALA A 186 -9.02 -5.48 9.91
N SER A 187 -9.72 -4.41 10.30
CA SER A 187 -9.51 -3.75 11.59
C SER A 187 -10.72 -2.94 11.99
N GLN A 188 -10.93 -2.84 13.31
CA GLN A 188 -11.80 -1.84 13.92
C GLN A 188 -10.90 -0.90 14.73
N VAL A 189 -10.92 0.38 14.38
CA VAL A 189 -9.92 1.37 14.79
C VAL A 189 -10.60 2.56 15.43
N GLY A 190 -9.81 3.48 15.98
CA GLY A 190 -10.35 4.62 16.75
C GLY A 190 -11.48 5.39 16.05
N ASN A 191 -11.36 5.60 14.74
CA ASN A 191 -12.33 6.31 13.90
C ASN A 191 -13.08 5.44 12.89
N GLY A 192 -13.14 4.12 13.08
CA GLY A 192 -14.13 3.29 12.40
C GLY A 192 -13.66 1.91 11.97
N GLU A 193 -14.00 1.49 10.75
CA GLU A 193 -13.74 0.13 10.27
C GLU A 193 -13.02 0.14 8.91
N LEU A 194 -12.10 -0.82 8.71
CA LEU A 194 -11.48 -1.08 7.40
C LEU A 194 -11.97 -2.41 6.85
N TRP A 195 -12.73 -2.35 5.77
CA TRP A 195 -13.27 -3.51 5.07
C TRP A 195 -12.56 -3.66 3.74
N ILE A 196 -11.98 -4.84 3.49
CA ILE A 196 -11.22 -5.12 2.28
C ILE A 196 -12.15 -5.77 1.26
N LEU A 197 -12.21 -5.21 0.05
CA LEU A 197 -13.11 -5.65 -1.01
C LEU A 197 -12.37 -6.37 -2.13
N LYS A 198 -13.00 -7.43 -2.67
CA LYS A 198 -12.52 -8.13 -3.88
C LYS A 198 -12.91 -7.44 -5.18
N GLY A 199 -13.68 -6.36 -5.10
CA GLY A 199 -14.15 -5.56 -6.23
C GLY A 199 -14.14 -4.08 -5.89
N VAL A 200 -14.62 -3.26 -6.82
CA VAL A 200 -14.69 -1.81 -6.71
C VAL A 200 -16.16 -1.39 -6.65
N ILE A 201 -16.52 -0.50 -5.73
CA ILE A 201 -17.84 0.11 -5.68
C ILE A 201 -17.99 1.03 -6.89
N ASN A 202 -19.05 0.84 -7.67
CA ASN A 202 -19.25 1.60 -8.89
C ASN A 202 -19.41 3.10 -8.57
N TYR A 203 -18.62 3.90 -9.28
CA TYR A 203 -18.40 5.33 -9.13
C TYR A 203 -18.63 5.97 -10.52
N ALA A 204 -19.87 6.30 -10.81
CA ALA A 204 -20.29 6.84 -12.10
C ALA A 204 -21.52 7.72 -11.90
#